data_AF-S6G7X2-F1
#
_entry.id   AF-S6G7X2-F1
#
_cell.length_a   1.000
_cell.length_b   1.000
_cell.length_c   1.000
_cell.angle_alpha   90.00
_cell.angle_beta   90.00
_cell.angle_gamma   90.00
#
_symmetry.space_group_name_H-M   'P 1'
#
loop_
_entity.id
_entity.type
_entity.pdbx_description
1 polymer ?
#
loop_
_entity_poly.entity_id
_entity_poly.type
_entity_poly.pdbx_seq_one_letter_code
_entity_poly.pdbx_strand_id
1 'polypeptide(L)'
;MKMFKWLGLGLLTATSVISTSCVIANSISEHNQYINSQDNNSAGTLVQNLNRKIEVLKDSINKVDINVKSLEDAKKQLTDQTAQLSRTLQDKEIKLGQVEAELKTEKDNHKAIKDQKEALEGEIRTLKSDISSRTKKLGEMNKEIGNKNKEINDLRSKLQSTQDEITKINIQNDDYKQMITNIWNSKMKNTVYSGEKYQSLLNRFEKTTGVKVELDKQDQADKEIGDGKNKKLIVKKGSMKLELDTGDIFPKTRKQKTKRYNPRTAGFTESTEVTEVGYSVLDSGEVKIEPLNIISTKVSGKLPWFVTNLDEAFYKHRIEFPFYFGLENWDVSNVTSMNWTFSESLVNAFLGGWDTRNVKWFQRTFWGANRFDGNISSWWVFQANTYKFVTGGCPLWAEPLWTTNLPHTIRARFDDSGFIEASPYIKAH
;
A
#
# COMPACT_ATOMS: atom_id res chain seq x y z
N MET A 1 -1.14 -72.09 55.86
CA MET A 1 0.11 -72.73 56.35
C MET A 1 0.13 -72.61 57.88
N LYS A 2 0.24 -73.74 58.59
CA LYS A 2 0.18 -73.96 60.06
C LYS A 2 -1.20 -73.87 60.75
N MET A 3 -1.90 -75.01 60.83
CA MET A 3 -2.42 -75.60 62.07
C MET A 3 -3.21 -76.88 61.73
N PHE A 4 -2.60 -78.05 61.90
CA PHE A 4 -3.07 -79.11 62.79
C PHE A 4 -2.10 -80.29 62.72
N LYS A 5 -1.30 -80.41 63.79
CA LYS A 5 -0.68 -81.66 64.21
C LYS A 5 -1.78 -82.54 64.81
N TRP A 6 -1.55 -83.86 64.74
CA TRP A 6 -2.05 -84.87 65.66
C TRP A 6 -3.56 -85.21 65.61
N LEU A 7 -3.86 -86.28 64.88
CA LEU A 7 -4.64 -87.46 65.29
C LEU A 7 -4.01 -88.61 64.48
N GLY A 8 -3.40 -89.65 65.03
CA GLY A 8 -3.74 -90.36 66.25
C GLY A 8 -4.60 -91.57 65.86
N LEU A 9 -4.17 -92.76 66.30
CA LEU A 9 -4.71 -94.11 66.08
C LEU A 9 -4.27 -94.75 64.75
N GLY A 10 -3.37 -95.73 64.71
CA GLY A 10 -3.25 -96.87 65.62
C GLY A 10 -4.00 -98.06 65.02
N LEU A 11 -3.40 -98.73 64.04
CA LEU A 11 -3.79 -100.10 63.69
C LEU A 11 -2.89 -101.05 64.49
N LEU A 12 -3.21 -101.12 65.78
CA LEU A 12 -2.89 -102.22 66.68
C LEU A 12 -4.23 -102.66 67.28
N THR A 13 -4.30 -103.93 67.69
CA THR A 13 -5.45 -104.70 68.22
C THR A 13 -6.25 -105.43 67.13
N ALA A 14 -6.69 -106.67 67.31
CA ALA A 14 -6.55 -107.60 68.43
C ALA A 14 -6.70 -109.04 67.90
N THR A 15 -5.92 -109.93 68.51
CA THR A 15 -6.26 -111.33 68.69
C THR A 15 -7.66 -111.48 69.29
N SER A 16 -8.43 -112.45 68.80
CA SER A 16 -9.37 -113.16 69.66
C SER A 16 -9.43 -114.65 69.28
N VAL A 17 -8.86 -115.44 70.18
CA VAL A 17 -9.22 -116.84 70.43
C VAL A 17 -10.42 -116.80 71.37
N ILE A 18 -11.60 -117.22 70.92
CA ILE A 18 -12.77 -117.69 71.68
C ILE A 18 -13.59 -118.51 70.66
N SER A 19 -14.06 -119.73 70.86
CA SER A 19 -13.91 -120.75 71.89
C SER A 19 -14.54 -122.03 71.34
N THR A 20 -14.00 -123.17 71.77
CA THR A 20 -14.67 -124.45 71.96
C THR A 20 -16.19 -124.37 72.17
N SER A 21 -16.95 -125.17 71.40
CA SER A 21 -18.26 -125.77 71.71
C SER A 21 -18.53 -126.80 70.61
N CYS A 22 -18.73 -128.09 70.80
CA CYS A 22 -18.97 -128.90 71.99
C CYS A 22 -18.46 -130.33 71.68
N VAL A 23 -17.74 -130.91 72.64
CA VAL A 23 -17.49 -132.34 72.75
C VAL A 23 -18.84 -133.02 73.04
N ILE A 24 -18.97 -134.29 72.65
CA ILE A 24 -20.08 -135.22 72.94
C ILE A 24 -21.31 -135.08 72.04
N ALA A 25 -21.28 -135.80 70.92
CA ALA A 25 -22.25 -136.88 70.71
C ALA A 25 -21.89 -137.72 69.47
N ASN A 26 -21.14 -138.79 69.71
CA ASN A 26 -21.35 -140.05 68.99
C ASN A 26 -20.77 -141.19 69.84
N SER A 27 -21.53 -141.60 70.84
CA SER A 27 -21.42 -142.94 71.40
C SER A 27 -22.81 -143.32 71.93
N ILE A 28 -23.53 -144.10 71.12
CA ILE A 28 -24.34 -145.29 71.47
C ILE A 28 -25.14 -145.65 70.21
N SER A 29 -24.57 -146.54 69.39
CA SER A 29 -25.29 -147.58 68.68
C SER A 29 -24.36 -148.79 68.63
N GLU A 30 -24.75 -149.82 69.36
CA GLU A 30 -24.28 -151.21 69.28
C GLU A 30 -22.95 -151.57 69.96
N HIS A 31 -23.04 -151.76 71.29
CA HIS A 31 -22.58 -153.02 71.87
C HIS A 31 -23.82 -153.86 72.21
N ASN A 32 -24.25 -154.70 71.28
CA ASN A 32 -25.22 -155.77 71.53
C ASN A 32 -24.45 -157.09 71.68
N GLN A 33 -23.64 -157.19 72.73
CA GLN A 33 -23.27 -158.46 73.32
C GLN A 33 -23.72 -158.49 74.78
N TYR A 34 -24.71 -159.35 75.02
CA TYR A 34 -25.09 -159.95 76.29
C TYR A 34 -25.65 -159.05 77.41
N ILE A 35 -26.97 -158.86 77.31
CA ILE A 35 -27.85 -158.76 78.48
C ILE A 35 -27.72 -160.06 79.28
N ASN A 36 -27.31 -159.94 80.55
CA ASN A 36 -27.87 -160.71 81.64
C ASN A 36 -28.51 -159.72 82.63
N SER A 37 -29.85 -159.83 82.75
CA SER A 37 -30.79 -159.22 83.71
C SER A 37 -30.99 -157.68 83.79
N GLN A 38 -32.14 -157.24 83.25
CA GLN A 38 -33.08 -156.17 83.71
C GLN A 38 -32.63 -154.68 83.78
N ASP A 39 -32.92 -153.87 82.74
CA ASP A 39 -33.42 -152.44 82.72
C ASP A 39 -33.13 -151.77 81.35
N ASN A 40 -34.14 -151.44 80.50
CA ASN A 40 -33.85 -150.96 79.12
C ASN A 40 -34.79 -149.92 78.45
N ASN A 41 -35.71 -149.25 79.16
CA ASN A 41 -36.63 -148.26 78.54
C ASN A 41 -36.18 -146.78 78.64
N SER A 42 -35.09 -146.45 79.36
CA SER A 42 -34.64 -145.05 79.55
C SER A 42 -33.48 -144.60 78.63
N ALA A 43 -32.63 -145.52 78.16
CA ALA A 43 -31.42 -145.17 77.39
C ALA A 43 -31.71 -144.76 75.93
N GLY A 44 -32.66 -145.42 75.25
CA GLY A 44 -33.03 -145.10 73.86
C GLY A 44 -33.63 -143.69 73.71
N THR A 45 -34.42 -143.25 74.69
CA THR A 45 -35.04 -141.91 74.73
C THR A 45 -33.99 -140.80 74.88
N LEU A 46 -32.88 -141.09 75.56
CA LEU A 46 -31.78 -140.13 75.78
C LEU A 46 -30.96 -139.92 74.50
N VAL A 47 -30.63 -141.00 73.79
CA VAL A 47 -29.90 -140.97 72.52
C VAL A 47 -30.67 -140.22 71.44
N GLN A 48 -31.98 -140.45 71.32
CA GLN A 48 -32.83 -139.70 70.38
C GLN A 48 -32.88 -138.20 70.71
N ASN A 49 -32.96 -137.83 71.99
CA ASN A 49 -32.94 -136.43 72.41
C ASN A 49 -31.59 -135.74 72.14
N LEU A 50 -30.47 -136.45 72.32
CA LEU A 50 -29.14 -135.94 71.99
C LEU A 50 -28.98 -135.73 70.49
N ASN A 51 -29.39 -136.70 69.65
CA ASN A 51 -29.33 -136.56 68.20
C ASN A 51 -30.19 -135.40 67.70
N ARG A 52 -31.38 -135.20 68.27
CA ARG A 52 -32.22 -134.02 67.98
C ARG A 52 -31.52 -132.71 68.35
N LYS A 53 -30.81 -132.65 69.49
CA LYS A 53 -30.02 -131.48 69.89
C LYS A 53 -28.82 -131.24 68.97
N ILE A 54 -28.14 -132.30 68.52
CA ILE A 54 -27.04 -132.19 67.54
C ILE A 54 -27.54 -131.60 66.24
N GLU A 55 -28.68 -132.06 65.72
CA GLU A 55 -29.24 -131.51 64.48
C GLU A 55 -29.65 -130.04 64.63
N VAL A 56 -30.25 -129.66 65.76
CA VAL A 56 -30.54 -128.24 66.07
C VAL A 56 -29.24 -127.41 66.17
N LEU A 57 -28.17 -127.97 66.72
CA LEU A 57 -26.86 -127.33 66.79
C LEU A 57 -26.21 -127.19 65.41
N LYS A 58 -26.30 -128.20 64.54
CA LYS A 58 -25.83 -128.12 63.15
C LYS A 58 -26.57 -127.05 62.36
N ASP A 59 -27.90 -126.97 62.49
CA ASP A 59 -28.69 -125.91 61.86
C ASP A 59 -28.31 -124.52 62.39
N SER A 60 -28.03 -124.42 63.68
CA SER A 60 -27.56 -123.17 64.30
C SER A 60 -26.16 -122.79 63.80
N ILE A 61 -25.25 -123.74 63.67
CA ILE A 61 -23.91 -123.54 63.10
C ILE A 61 -24.02 -123.10 61.64
N ASN A 62 -24.84 -123.76 60.83
CA ASN A 62 -25.08 -123.38 59.43
C ASN A 62 -25.62 -121.94 59.32
N LYS A 63 -26.54 -121.53 60.20
CA LYS A 63 -27.03 -120.15 60.27
C LYS A 63 -25.93 -119.15 60.65
N VAL A 64 -25.07 -119.52 61.59
CA VAL A 64 -23.92 -118.69 61.99
C VAL A 64 -22.94 -118.53 60.82
N ASP A 65 -22.61 -119.61 60.09
CA ASP A 65 -21.74 -119.55 58.92
C ASP A 65 -22.30 -118.67 57.80
N ILE A 66 -23.62 -118.75 57.55
CA ILE A 66 -24.30 -117.86 56.60
C ILE A 66 -24.18 -116.39 57.04
N ASN A 67 -24.39 -116.11 58.34
CA ASN A 67 -24.25 -114.76 58.88
C ASN A 67 -22.81 -114.24 58.80
N VAL A 68 -21.82 -115.10 59.07
CA VAL A 68 -20.39 -114.75 58.94
C VAL A 68 -20.06 -114.38 57.49
N LYS A 69 -20.49 -115.17 56.51
CA LYS A 69 -20.29 -114.85 55.08
C LYS A 69 -20.95 -113.53 54.70
N SER A 70 -22.19 -113.29 55.15
CA SER A 70 -22.88 -112.02 54.91
C SER A 70 -22.16 -110.82 55.53
N LEU A 71 -21.55 -111.00 56.71
CA LEU A 71 -20.75 -109.96 57.36
C LEU A 71 -19.43 -109.72 56.64
N GLU A 72 -18.79 -110.76 56.09
CA GLU A 72 -17.59 -110.63 55.25
C GLU A 72 -17.89 -109.86 53.95
N ASP A 73 -19.01 -110.15 53.29
CA ASP A 73 -19.47 -109.41 52.11
C ASP A 73 -19.75 -107.93 52.43
N ALA A 74 -20.43 -107.66 53.56
CA ALA A 74 -20.67 -106.31 54.03
C ALA A 74 -19.36 -105.56 54.35
N LYS A 75 -18.40 -106.23 54.98
CA LYS A 75 -17.06 -105.68 55.24
C LYS A 75 -16.33 -105.33 53.94
N LYS A 76 -16.41 -106.19 52.93
CA LYS A 76 -15.83 -105.94 51.60
C LYS A 76 -16.48 -104.72 50.94
N GLN A 77 -17.82 -104.64 50.95
CA GLN A 77 -18.55 -103.49 50.41
C GLN A 77 -18.16 -102.18 51.11
N LEU A 78 -18.06 -102.19 52.45
CA LEU A 78 -17.60 -101.03 53.21
C LEU A 78 -16.15 -100.65 52.89
N THR A 79 -15.29 -101.63 52.64
CA THR A 79 -13.89 -101.40 52.23
C THR A 79 -13.83 -100.73 50.85
N ASP A 80 -14.62 -101.22 49.89
CA ASP A 80 -14.69 -100.65 48.54
C ASP A 80 -15.26 -99.22 48.55
N GLN A 81 -16.31 -98.98 49.35
CA GLN A 81 -16.87 -97.65 49.59
C GLN A 81 -15.84 -96.71 50.20
N THR A 82 -15.07 -97.17 51.19
CA THR A 82 -14.00 -96.39 51.83
C THR A 82 -12.92 -96.01 50.82
N ALA A 83 -12.50 -96.96 49.96
CA ALA A 83 -11.54 -96.69 48.90
C ALA A 83 -12.08 -95.69 47.87
N GLN A 84 -13.36 -95.80 47.48
CA GLN A 84 -14.00 -94.86 46.56
C GLN A 84 -14.10 -93.45 47.15
N LEU A 85 -14.48 -93.33 48.42
CA LEU A 85 -14.53 -92.06 49.13
C LEU A 85 -13.13 -91.44 49.24
N SER A 86 -12.11 -92.23 49.55
CA SER A 86 -10.72 -91.75 49.62
C SER A 86 -10.23 -91.21 48.27
N ARG A 87 -10.53 -91.89 47.15
CA ARG A 87 -10.18 -91.39 45.80
C ARG A 87 -10.93 -90.09 45.46
N THR A 88 -12.21 -90.02 45.83
CA THR A 88 -13.04 -88.83 45.61
C THR A 88 -12.51 -87.65 46.40
N LEU A 89 -12.13 -87.86 47.67
CA LEU A 89 -11.54 -86.83 48.52
C LEU A 89 -10.24 -86.29 47.91
N GLN A 90 -9.36 -87.18 47.45
CA GLN A 90 -8.10 -86.80 46.81
C GLN A 90 -8.32 -85.97 45.53
N ASP A 91 -9.28 -86.36 44.67
CA ASP A 91 -9.65 -85.58 43.47
C ASP A 91 -10.18 -84.18 43.85
N LYS A 92 -10.99 -84.09 44.91
CA LYS A 92 -11.50 -82.81 45.42
C LYS A 92 -10.40 -81.93 46.00
N GLU A 93 -9.42 -82.50 46.70
CA GLU A 93 -8.25 -81.77 47.22
C GLU A 93 -7.38 -81.21 46.08
N ILE A 94 -7.14 -82.00 45.03
CA ILE A 94 -6.40 -81.53 43.84
C ILE A 94 -7.14 -80.37 43.16
N LYS A 95 -8.46 -80.52 42.95
CA LYS A 95 -9.29 -79.47 42.35
C LYS A 95 -9.34 -78.21 43.21
N LEU A 96 -9.41 -78.36 44.54
CA LEU A 96 -9.34 -77.23 45.45
C LEU A 96 -8.01 -76.48 45.31
N GLY A 97 -6.89 -77.21 45.25
CA GLY A 97 -5.57 -76.60 45.04
C GLY A 97 -5.47 -75.85 43.70
N GLN A 98 -6.07 -76.36 42.63
CA GLN A 98 -6.15 -75.67 41.33
C GLN A 98 -6.95 -74.37 41.44
N VAL A 99 -8.14 -74.43 42.04
CA VAL A 99 -9.00 -73.25 42.25
C VAL A 99 -8.31 -72.20 43.14
N GLU A 100 -7.59 -72.62 44.18
CA GLU A 100 -6.83 -71.72 45.04
C GLU A 100 -5.69 -71.00 44.29
N ALA A 101 -5.01 -71.70 43.38
CA ALA A 101 -3.97 -71.13 42.53
C ALA A 101 -4.54 -70.14 41.50
N GLU A 102 -5.66 -70.49 40.86
CA GLU A 102 -6.40 -69.60 39.95
C GLU A 102 -6.88 -68.34 40.70
N LEU A 103 -7.47 -68.51 41.88
CA LEU A 103 -7.93 -67.39 42.72
C LEU A 103 -6.77 -66.48 43.12
N LYS A 104 -5.59 -67.04 43.40
CA LYS A 104 -4.40 -66.25 43.72
C LYS A 104 -3.94 -65.42 42.52
N THR A 105 -3.92 -66.03 41.34
CA THR A 105 -3.56 -65.36 40.08
C THR A 105 -4.54 -64.22 39.78
N GLU A 106 -5.84 -64.46 39.94
CA GLU A 106 -6.86 -63.45 39.68
C GLU A 106 -6.80 -62.28 40.67
N LYS A 107 -6.45 -62.54 41.93
CA LYS A 107 -6.19 -61.46 42.91
C LYS A 107 -4.99 -60.59 42.52
N ASP A 108 -3.93 -61.20 42.00
CA ASP A 108 -2.74 -60.48 41.58
C ASP A 108 -3.04 -59.65 40.29
N ASN A 109 -3.81 -60.20 39.35
CA ASN A 109 -4.33 -59.48 38.18
C ASN A 109 -5.21 -58.29 38.59
N HIS A 110 -6.15 -58.49 39.52
CA HIS A 110 -7.00 -57.40 40.03
C HIS A 110 -6.18 -56.27 40.65
N LYS A 111 -5.16 -56.60 41.44
CA LYS A 111 -4.24 -55.60 42.01
C LYS A 111 -3.51 -54.84 40.91
N ALA A 112 -2.97 -55.53 39.90
CA ALA A 112 -2.28 -54.88 38.78
C ALA A 112 -3.21 -53.92 38.01
N ILE A 113 -4.45 -54.33 37.73
CA ILE A 113 -5.47 -53.48 37.08
C ILE A 113 -5.80 -52.26 37.95
N LYS A 114 -5.89 -52.45 39.27
CA LYS A 114 -6.13 -51.34 40.20
C LYS A 114 -4.98 -50.33 40.18
N ASP A 115 -3.74 -50.80 40.25
CA ASP A 115 -2.54 -49.96 40.22
C ASP A 115 -2.46 -49.17 38.88
N GLN A 116 -2.79 -49.81 37.76
CA GLN A 116 -2.89 -49.15 36.43
C GLN A 116 -3.98 -48.08 36.39
N LYS A 117 -5.16 -48.37 36.96
CA LYS A 117 -6.26 -47.39 37.05
C LYS A 117 -5.82 -46.16 37.85
N GLU A 118 -5.17 -46.35 39.00
CA GLU A 118 -4.69 -45.25 39.84
C GLU A 118 -3.64 -44.39 39.11
N ALA A 119 -2.75 -45.00 38.32
CA ALA A 119 -1.80 -44.28 37.48
C ALA A 119 -2.50 -43.42 36.41
N LEU A 120 -3.46 -44.01 35.67
CA LEU A 120 -4.26 -43.28 34.66
C LEU A 120 -5.07 -42.13 35.27
N GLU A 121 -5.64 -42.32 36.46
CA GLU A 121 -6.33 -41.26 37.19
C GLU A 121 -5.37 -40.11 37.56
N GLY A 122 -4.11 -40.41 37.88
CA GLY A 122 -3.06 -39.42 38.09
C GLY A 122 -2.76 -38.61 36.82
N GLU A 123 -2.57 -39.27 35.68
CA GLU A 123 -2.35 -38.61 34.39
C GLU A 123 -3.53 -37.70 34.00
N ILE A 124 -4.77 -38.15 34.19
CA ILE A 124 -5.97 -37.35 33.93
C ILE A 124 -5.99 -36.09 34.79
N ARG A 125 -5.58 -36.15 36.06
CA ARG A 125 -5.51 -34.96 36.93
C ARG A 125 -4.49 -33.95 36.41
N THR A 126 -3.31 -34.41 35.98
CA THR A 126 -2.28 -33.55 35.39
C THR A 126 -2.77 -32.89 34.11
N LEU A 127 -3.35 -33.67 33.19
CA LEU A 127 -3.91 -33.15 31.93
C LEU A 127 -5.01 -32.11 32.18
N LYS A 128 -5.89 -32.32 33.17
CA LYS A 128 -6.91 -31.33 33.54
C LYS A 128 -6.30 -30.01 34.03
N SER A 129 -5.24 -30.09 34.85
CA SER A 129 -4.51 -28.91 35.31
C SER A 129 -3.86 -28.16 34.14
N ASP A 130 -3.23 -28.88 33.22
CA ASP A 130 -2.61 -28.32 32.03
C ASP A 130 -3.62 -27.65 31.10
N ILE A 131 -4.79 -28.27 30.90
CA ILE A 131 -5.89 -27.68 30.13
C ILE A 131 -6.32 -26.37 30.77
N SER A 132 -6.53 -26.36 32.09
CA SER A 132 -6.96 -25.15 32.81
C SER A 132 -5.94 -24.00 32.67
N SER A 133 -4.65 -24.30 32.79
CA SER A 133 -3.60 -23.29 32.63
C SER A 133 -3.55 -22.74 31.20
N ARG A 134 -3.64 -23.62 30.19
CA ARG A 134 -3.69 -23.25 28.77
C ARG A 134 -4.93 -22.42 28.44
N THR A 135 -6.09 -22.76 28.97
CA THR A 135 -7.33 -21.98 28.79
C THR A 135 -7.19 -20.56 29.33
N LYS A 136 -6.56 -20.39 30.50
CA LYS A 136 -6.30 -19.06 31.06
C LYS A 136 -5.39 -18.23 30.14
N LYS A 137 -4.28 -18.81 29.68
CA LYS A 137 -3.35 -18.15 28.75
C LYS A 137 -4.05 -17.74 27.44
N LEU A 138 -4.92 -18.59 26.91
CA LEU A 138 -5.74 -18.29 25.73
C LEU A 138 -6.65 -17.08 25.95
N GLY A 139 -7.26 -16.98 27.14
CA GLY A 139 -8.06 -15.82 27.53
C GLY A 139 -7.25 -14.51 27.61
N GLU A 140 -6.02 -14.57 28.13
CA GLU A 140 -5.10 -13.42 28.18
C GLU A 140 -4.69 -12.97 26.77
N MET A 141 -4.30 -13.92 25.91
CA MET A 141 -3.98 -13.64 24.50
C MET A 141 -5.16 -13.01 23.75
N ASN A 142 -6.38 -13.49 23.98
CA ASN A 142 -7.58 -12.92 23.35
C ASN A 142 -7.85 -11.47 23.79
N LYS A 143 -7.57 -11.12 25.05
CA LYS A 143 -7.65 -9.73 25.52
C LYS A 143 -6.60 -8.86 24.83
N GLU A 144 -5.38 -9.36 24.69
CA GLU A 144 -4.31 -8.64 23.99
C GLU A 144 -4.65 -8.40 22.52
N ILE A 145 -5.16 -9.41 21.82
CA ILE A 145 -5.66 -9.29 20.44
C ILE A 145 -6.75 -8.21 20.36
N GLY A 146 -7.69 -8.20 21.30
CA GLY A 146 -8.74 -7.18 21.37
C GLY A 146 -8.18 -5.76 21.51
N ASN A 147 -7.16 -5.57 22.34
CA ASN A 147 -6.50 -4.27 22.52
C ASN A 147 -5.75 -3.85 21.25
N LYS A 148 -4.96 -4.75 20.65
CA LYS A 148 -4.25 -4.48 19.39
C LYS A 148 -5.22 -4.14 18.25
N ASN A 149 -6.38 -4.77 18.19
CA ASN A 149 -7.40 -4.44 17.18
C ASN A 149 -7.96 -3.03 17.35
N LYS A 150 -8.13 -2.53 18.58
CA LYS A 150 -8.53 -1.14 18.82
C LYS A 150 -7.46 -0.17 18.33
N GLU A 151 -6.20 -0.43 18.66
CA GLU A 151 -5.07 0.38 18.20
C GLU A 151 -4.97 0.42 16.67
N ILE A 152 -5.16 -0.72 16.00
CA ILE A 152 -5.20 -0.81 14.52
C ILE A 152 -6.33 0.06 13.94
N ASN A 153 -7.50 0.07 14.56
CA ASN A 153 -8.63 0.86 14.08
C ASN A 153 -8.40 2.37 14.28
N ASP A 154 -7.78 2.78 15.38
CA ASP A 154 -7.38 4.17 15.61
C ASP A 154 -6.33 4.61 14.57
N LEU A 155 -5.34 3.76 14.30
CA LEU A 155 -4.33 4.02 13.26
C LEU A 155 -4.95 4.12 11.87
N ARG A 156 -5.91 3.25 11.52
CA ARG A 156 -6.65 3.33 10.25
C ARG A 156 -7.42 4.64 10.11
N SER A 157 -8.06 5.10 11.18
CA SER A 157 -8.82 6.36 11.18
C SER A 157 -7.90 7.57 10.96
N LYS A 158 -6.72 7.58 11.60
CA LYS A 158 -5.70 8.61 11.38
C LYS A 158 -5.17 8.58 9.95
N LEU A 159 -4.87 7.39 9.41
CA LEU A 159 -4.42 7.23 8.04
C LEU A 159 -5.44 7.79 7.03
N GLN A 160 -6.73 7.51 7.23
CA GLN A 160 -7.79 8.03 6.37
C GLN A 160 -7.85 9.57 6.42
N SER A 161 -7.80 10.17 7.61
CA SER A 161 -7.78 11.63 7.76
C SER A 161 -6.61 12.27 7.02
N THR A 162 -5.41 11.68 7.16
CA THR A 162 -4.22 12.15 6.43
C THR A 162 -4.37 11.99 4.92
N GLN A 163 -4.98 10.89 4.45
CA GLN A 163 -5.24 10.67 3.03
C GLN A 163 -6.23 11.70 2.45
N ASP A 164 -7.23 12.09 3.23
CA ASP A 164 -8.20 13.12 2.85
C ASP A 164 -7.54 14.51 2.77
N GLU A 165 -6.63 14.82 3.70
CA GLU A 165 -5.83 16.05 3.66
C GLU A 165 -4.91 16.11 2.43
N ILE A 166 -4.22 15.01 2.10
CA ILE A 166 -3.40 14.90 0.88
C ILE A 166 -4.25 15.16 -0.36
N THR A 167 -5.46 14.57 -0.42
CA THR A 167 -6.39 14.78 -1.54
C THR A 167 -6.76 16.25 -1.70
N LYS A 168 -7.07 16.94 -0.59
CA LYS A 168 -7.38 18.39 -0.61
C LYS A 168 -6.20 19.22 -1.10
N ILE A 169 -5.00 18.93 -0.62
CA ILE A 169 -3.76 19.62 -1.04
C ILE A 169 -3.51 19.41 -2.54
N ASN A 170 -3.75 18.20 -3.06
CA ASN A 170 -3.58 17.92 -4.48
C ASN A 170 -4.54 18.71 -5.36
N ILE A 171 -5.82 18.80 -4.96
CA ILE A 171 -6.82 19.61 -5.67
C ILE A 171 -6.39 21.09 -5.68
N GLN A 172 -6.00 21.64 -4.53
CA GLN A 172 -5.53 23.02 -4.45
C GLN A 172 -4.29 23.25 -5.33
N ASN A 173 -3.34 22.32 -5.35
CA ASN A 173 -2.17 22.41 -6.21
C ASN A 173 -2.55 22.41 -7.69
N ASP A 174 -3.52 21.60 -8.11
CA ASP A 174 -3.98 21.57 -9.49
C ASP A 174 -4.71 22.86 -9.89
N ASP A 175 -5.51 23.44 -9.01
CA ASP A 175 -6.12 24.77 -9.20
C ASP A 175 -5.04 25.85 -9.36
N TYR A 176 -4.00 25.83 -8.52
CA TYR A 176 -2.88 26.76 -8.63
C TYR A 176 -2.08 26.58 -9.92
N LYS A 177 -1.82 25.35 -10.36
CA LYS A 177 -1.18 25.08 -11.65
C LYS A 177 -2.00 25.68 -12.79
N GLN A 178 -3.30 25.42 -12.81
CA GLN A 178 -4.18 25.91 -13.87
C GLN A 178 -4.23 27.44 -13.88
N MET A 179 -4.30 28.08 -12.71
CA MET A 179 -4.23 29.53 -12.57
C MET A 179 -2.92 30.08 -13.17
N ILE A 180 -1.77 29.54 -12.79
CA ILE A 180 -0.46 30.00 -13.30
C ILE A 180 -0.37 29.79 -14.82
N THR A 181 -0.79 28.63 -15.33
CA THR A 181 -0.81 28.34 -16.78
C THR A 181 -1.71 29.30 -17.55
N ASN A 182 -2.90 29.64 -17.02
CA ASN A 182 -3.82 30.58 -17.67
C ASN A 182 -3.24 32.01 -17.69
N ILE A 183 -2.64 32.46 -16.59
CA ILE A 183 -1.95 33.75 -16.53
C ILE A 183 -0.78 33.76 -17.51
N TRP A 184 0.04 32.70 -17.53
CA TRP A 184 1.14 32.55 -18.48
C TRP A 184 0.67 32.62 -19.93
N ASN A 185 -0.33 31.83 -20.30
CA ASN A 185 -0.87 31.76 -21.66
C ASN A 185 -1.44 33.11 -22.13
N SER A 186 -2.04 33.88 -21.22
CA SER A 186 -2.66 35.17 -21.54
C SER A 186 -1.68 36.35 -21.55
N LYS A 187 -0.60 36.30 -20.76
CA LYS A 187 0.30 37.44 -20.57
C LYS A 187 1.71 37.25 -21.13
N MET A 188 2.18 36.00 -21.25
CA MET A 188 3.58 35.70 -21.58
C MET A 188 3.76 34.83 -22.82
N LYS A 189 2.82 33.93 -23.12
CA LYS A 189 2.95 33.06 -24.29
C LYS A 189 3.03 33.88 -25.57
N ASN A 190 3.91 33.49 -26.49
CA ASN A 190 4.24 34.23 -27.71
C ASN A 190 4.78 35.64 -27.44
N THR A 191 5.41 35.87 -26.29
CA THR A 191 6.14 37.11 -25.99
C THR A 191 7.63 36.83 -25.78
N VAL A 192 8.15 35.66 -26.12
CA VAL A 192 9.56 35.31 -25.83
C VAL A 192 10.42 35.57 -27.06
N TYR A 193 11.63 36.09 -26.86
CA TYR A 193 12.61 36.25 -27.94
C TYR A 193 13.86 35.41 -27.70
N SER A 194 14.53 35.08 -28.79
CA SER A 194 15.72 34.26 -28.82
C SER A 194 16.91 35.01 -28.26
N GLY A 195 17.68 34.36 -27.39
CA GLY A 195 18.73 34.99 -26.59
C GLY A 195 18.25 35.51 -25.23
N GLU A 196 16.94 35.54 -24.96
CA GLU A 196 16.43 35.86 -23.62
C GLU A 196 16.87 34.76 -22.64
N LYS A 197 17.49 35.13 -21.52
CA LYS A 197 17.81 34.19 -20.44
C LYS A 197 16.54 33.74 -19.72
N TYR A 198 16.47 32.47 -19.30
CA TYR A 198 15.30 31.98 -18.54
C TYR A 198 15.04 32.76 -17.25
N GLN A 199 16.07 33.21 -16.55
CA GLN A 199 15.88 34.05 -15.35
C GLN A 199 15.28 35.42 -15.69
N SER A 200 15.69 36.02 -16.81
CA SER A 200 15.12 37.30 -17.27
C SER A 200 13.64 37.15 -17.64
N LEU A 201 13.29 36.06 -18.33
CA LEU A 201 11.91 35.72 -18.66
C LEU A 201 11.05 35.52 -17.39
N LEU A 202 11.60 34.83 -16.38
CA LEU A 202 10.93 34.63 -15.09
C LEU A 202 10.72 35.96 -14.35
N ASN A 203 11.75 36.81 -14.29
CA ASN A 203 11.65 38.14 -13.69
C ASN A 203 10.61 39.00 -14.40
N ARG A 204 10.50 38.91 -15.74
CA ARG A 204 9.46 39.59 -16.51
C ARG A 204 8.08 39.05 -16.16
N PHE A 205 7.91 37.74 -16.07
CA PHE A 205 6.64 37.14 -15.67
C PHE A 205 6.19 37.63 -14.28
N GLU A 206 7.08 37.63 -13.30
CA GLU A 206 6.78 38.15 -11.96
C GLU A 206 6.42 39.64 -12.01
N LYS A 207 7.18 40.47 -12.73
CA LYS A 207 6.91 41.91 -12.86
C LYS A 207 5.56 42.18 -13.54
N THR A 208 5.20 41.41 -14.56
CA THR A 208 3.97 41.62 -15.35
C THR A 208 2.73 41.12 -14.62
N THR A 209 2.84 40.10 -13.78
CA THR A 209 1.68 39.37 -13.24
C THR A 209 1.58 39.38 -11.71
N GLY A 210 2.67 39.70 -11.01
CA GLY A 210 2.82 39.54 -9.57
C GLY A 210 2.96 38.08 -9.11
N VAL A 211 2.89 37.11 -10.01
CA VAL A 211 2.99 35.67 -9.67
C VAL A 211 4.44 35.31 -9.41
N LYS A 212 4.71 34.90 -8.16
CA LYS A 212 6.03 34.45 -7.72
C LYS A 212 6.17 32.93 -7.87
N VAL A 213 7.15 32.54 -8.67
CA VAL A 213 7.58 31.16 -8.96
C VAL A 213 9.09 31.14 -9.16
N GLU A 214 9.71 29.98 -8.97
CA GLU A 214 11.16 29.80 -9.09
C GLU A 214 11.48 28.86 -10.26
N LEU A 215 12.68 28.96 -10.84
CA LEU A 215 13.16 27.93 -11.76
C LEU A 215 13.31 26.59 -11.02
N ASP A 216 12.92 25.48 -11.65
CA ASP A 216 13.09 24.16 -11.04
C ASP A 216 14.57 23.85 -10.80
N LYS A 217 15.41 24.19 -11.78
CA LYS A 217 16.85 24.02 -11.71
C LYS A 217 17.57 25.35 -11.95
N GLN A 218 18.43 25.73 -11.01
CA GLN A 218 19.14 27.02 -11.04
C GLN A 218 20.20 27.09 -12.16
N ASP A 219 20.71 25.96 -12.63
CA ASP A 219 21.65 25.91 -13.76
C ASP A 219 21.00 26.35 -15.10
N GLN A 220 19.67 26.50 -15.14
CA GLN A 220 18.95 27.04 -16.29
C GLN A 220 18.89 28.57 -16.29
N ALA A 221 19.16 29.24 -15.16
CA ALA A 221 18.97 30.67 -15.00
C ALA A 221 19.68 31.50 -16.09
N ASP A 222 20.93 31.14 -16.37
CA ASP A 222 21.78 31.83 -17.35
C ASP A 222 21.68 31.28 -18.78
N LYS A 223 20.94 30.18 -19.00
CA LYS A 223 20.78 29.60 -20.33
C LYS A 223 19.88 30.50 -21.16
N GLU A 224 20.31 30.76 -22.39
CA GLU A 224 19.54 31.49 -23.38
C GLU A 224 18.48 30.60 -24.01
N ILE A 225 17.31 31.19 -24.26
CA ILE A 225 16.22 30.56 -24.99
C ILE A 225 16.58 30.63 -26.47
N GLY A 226 16.74 29.47 -27.12
CA GLY A 226 17.03 29.40 -28.55
C GLY A 226 15.80 29.64 -29.44
N ASP A 227 16.04 29.77 -30.75
CA ASP A 227 14.98 29.95 -31.75
C ASP A 227 13.96 28.79 -31.82
N GLY A 228 12.84 29.08 -32.47
CA GLY A 228 11.83 28.10 -32.84
C GLY A 228 10.49 28.37 -32.13
N LYS A 229 9.88 27.30 -31.63
CA LYS A 229 8.57 27.34 -30.98
C LYS A 229 8.49 26.35 -29.83
N ASN A 230 7.56 26.61 -28.91
CA ASN A 230 7.15 25.74 -27.81
C ASN A 230 8.30 25.26 -26.92
N LYS A 231 9.26 26.15 -26.61
CA LYS A 231 10.27 25.85 -25.59
C LYS A 231 9.58 25.80 -24.22
N LYS A 232 10.19 25.05 -23.32
CA LYS A 232 9.60 24.75 -22.01
C LYS A 232 10.37 25.49 -20.93
N LEU A 233 9.66 26.31 -20.19
CA LEU A 233 10.12 26.92 -18.96
C LEU A 233 9.58 26.08 -17.79
N ILE A 234 10.47 25.38 -17.08
CA ILE A 234 10.09 24.56 -15.94
C ILE A 234 10.25 25.37 -14.67
N VAL A 235 9.14 25.65 -13.99
CA VAL A 235 9.09 26.40 -12.75
C VAL A 235 8.56 25.55 -11.60
N LYS A 236 8.81 26.00 -10.38
CA LYS A 236 8.29 25.41 -9.15
C LYS A 236 7.78 26.45 -8.18
N LYS A 237 6.92 26.00 -7.27
CA LYS A 237 6.50 26.74 -6.07
C LYS A 237 6.38 25.74 -4.92
N GLY A 238 7.32 25.80 -3.99
CA GLY A 238 7.49 24.74 -3.00
C GLY A 238 7.83 23.41 -3.69
N SER A 239 7.05 22.36 -3.42
CA SER A 239 7.18 21.04 -4.06
C SER A 239 6.42 20.90 -5.40
N MET A 240 5.53 21.85 -5.72
CA MET A 240 4.77 21.85 -6.96
C MET A 240 5.67 22.25 -8.14
N LYS A 241 5.67 21.45 -9.20
CA LYS A 241 6.35 21.74 -10.47
C LYS A 241 5.34 22.00 -11.58
N LEU A 242 5.69 22.91 -12.49
CA LEU A 242 4.88 23.29 -13.64
C LEU A 242 5.76 23.52 -14.86
N GLU A 243 5.26 23.10 -16.02
CA GLU A 243 5.89 23.37 -17.31
C GLU A 243 5.09 24.44 -18.06
N LEU A 244 5.75 25.52 -18.41
CA LEU A 244 5.17 26.67 -19.11
C LEU A 244 5.69 26.72 -20.55
N ASP A 245 4.77 26.81 -21.50
CA ASP A 245 5.08 26.78 -22.91
C ASP A 245 5.29 28.20 -23.46
N THR A 246 6.48 28.50 -23.97
CA THR A 246 6.80 29.84 -24.49
C THR A 246 5.98 30.23 -25.72
N GLY A 247 5.41 29.25 -26.43
CA GLY A 247 4.80 29.46 -27.74
C GLY A 247 5.83 29.83 -28.80
N ASP A 248 5.43 30.64 -29.77
CA ASP A 248 6.32 31.15 -30.81
C ASP A 248 7.40 32.06 -30.21
N ILE A 249 8.65 31.83 -30.63
CA ILE A 249 9.80 32.61 -30.17
C ILE A 249 10.25 33.52 -31.31
N PHE A 250 10.37 34.80 -30.99
CA PHE A 250 10.88 35.80 -31.91
C PHE A 250 12.38 35.63 -32.08
N PRO A 251 12.91 35.47 -33.30
CA PRO A 251 14.34 35.30 -33.52
C PRO A 251 15.12 36.56 -33.12
N LYS A 252 16.41 36.41 -32.83
CA LYS A 252 17.31 37.51 -32.44
C LYS A 252 17.40 38.60 -33.52
N THR A 253 17.23 38.22 -34.78
CA THR A 253 17.11 39.16 -35.89
C THR A 253 15.97 38.74 -36.80
N ARG A 254 15.32 39.72 -37.43
CA ARG A 254 14.31 39.48 -38.45
C ARG A 254 14.46 40.54 -39.52
N LYS A 255 14.53 40.12 -40.79
CA LYS A 255 14.45 41.04 -41.92
C LYS A 255 13.02 41.48 -42.15
N GLN A 256 12.85 42.75 -42.50
CA GLN A 256 11.53 43.25 -42.89
C GLN A 256 10.98 42.48 -44.10
N LYS A 257 9.67 42.25 -44.11
CA LYS A 257 8.98 41.70 -45.29
C LYS A 257 8.13 42.78 -45.92
N THR A 258 8.11 42.78 -47.25
CA THR A 258 7.41 43.79 -48.03
C THR A 258 6.51 43.15 -49.07
N LYS A 259 5.39 43.82 -49.37
CA LYS A 259 4.46 43.47 -50.43
C LYS A 259 4.34 44.66 -51.36
N ARG A 260 4.69 44.49 -52.63
CA ARG A 260 4.51 45.51 -53.65
C ARG A 260 3.06 45.58 -54.10
N TYR A 261 2.59 46.78 -54.35
CA TYR A 261 1.31 47.06 -54.98
C TYR A 261 1.56 47.86 -56.26
N ASN A 262 1.01 47.38 -57.37
CA ASN A 262 1.02 48.10 -58.63
C ASN A 262 -0.34 48.80 -58.79
N PRO A 263 -0.44 50.12 -58.56
CA PRO A 263 -1.69 50.83 -58.77
C PRO A 263 -1.98 50.89 -60.28
N ARG A 264 -2.98 50.13 -60.75
CA ARG A 264 -3.48 50.18 -62.14
C ARG A 264 -4.17 51.50 -62.51
N THR A 265 -4.16 52.50 -61.64
CA THR A 265 -4.92 53.74 -61.80
C THR A 265 -4.08 54.95 -61.38
N ALA A 266 -3.82 55.82 -62.38
CA ALA A 266 -3.46 57.23 -62.31
C ALA A 266 -2.28 57.65 -61.42
N GLY A 267 -1.07 57.75 -62.00
CA GLY A 267 -0.06 58.73 -61.62
C GLY A 267 0.77 58.48 -60.35
N PHE A 268 0.45 57.49 -59.52
CA PHE A 268 1.24 57.16 -58.33
C PHE A 268 2.38 56.17 -58.66
N THR A 269 3.55 56.40 -58.06
CA THR A 269 4.70 55.47 -58.08
C THR A 269 4.34 54.15 -57.38
N GLU A 270 5.07 53.06 -57.70
CA GLU A 270 4.91 51.76 -57.03
C GLU A 270 4.85 51.95 -55.50
N SER A 271 3.77 51.48 -54.86
CA SER A 271 3.63 51.57 -53.40
C SER A 271 3.96 50.23 -52.77
N THR A 272 4.69 50.26 -51.65
CA THR A 272 5.07 49.05 -50.92
C THR A 272 4.45 49.08 -49.53
N GLU A 273 3.92 47.94 -49.09
CA GLU A 273 3.52 47.72 -47.70
C GLU A 273 4.59 46.90 -46.98
N VAL A 274 5.09 47.39 -45.86
CA VAL A 274 5.93 46.60 -44.94
C VAL A 274 5.00 45.74 -44.08
N THR A 275 4.83 44.47 -44.45
CA THR A 275 3.91 43.54 -43.77
C THR A 275 4.49 42.96 -42.47
N GLU A 276 5.81 42.92 -42.35
CA GLU A 276 6.52 42.58 -41.11
C GLU A 276 7.69 43.53 -40.91
N VAL A 277 7.74 44.14 -39.72
CA VAL A 277 8.83 45.03 -39.32
C VAL A 277 10.09 44.21 -39.04
N GLY A 278 11.21 44.64 -39.62
CA GLY A 278 12.53 44.07 -39.34
C GLY A 278 13.14 44.66 -38.07
N TYR A 279 13.96 43.87 -37.37
CA TYR A 279 14.66 44.32 -36.16
C TYR A 279 15.92 43.47 -35.90
N SER A 280 16.80 43.97 -35.04
CA SER A 280 17.94 43.25 -34.49
C SER A 280 18.09 43.50 -32.99
N VAL A 281 18.35 42.44 -32.24
CA VAL A 281 18.80 42.55 -30.84
C VAL A 281 20.29 42.86 -30.84
N LEU A 282 20.66 44.01 -30.28
CA LEU A 282 22.04 44.48 -30.12
C LEU A 282 22.72 43.77 -28.94
N ASP A 283 24.05 43.83 -28.87
CA ASP A 283 24.82 43.25 -27.76
C ASP A 283 24.53 43.93 -26.41
N SER A 284 24.04 45.17 -26.44
CA SER A 284 23.51 45.88 -25.27
C SER A 284 22.21 45.30 -24.72
N GLY A 285 21.56 44.39 -25.46
CA GLY A 285 20.23 43.85 -25.16
C GLY A 285 19.08 44.72 -25.69
N GLU A 286 19.37 45.90 -26.25
CA GLU A 286 18.37 46.73 -26.91
C GLU A 286 17.90 46.07 -28.21
N VAL A 287 16.62 46.24 -28.54
CA VAL A 287 16.07 45.75 -29.80
C VAL A 287 15.82 46.95 -30.72
N LYS A 288 16.69 47.10 -31.71
CA LYS A 288 16.64 48.17 -32.70
C LYS A 288 15.84 47.72 -33.92
N ILE A 289 14.93 48.56 -34.35
CA ILE A 289 14.20 48.37 -35.61
C ILE A 289 15.16 48.53 -36.80
N GLU A 290 15.02 47.67 -37.81
CA GLU A 290 15.73 47.91 -39.06
C GLU A 290 15.07 49.08 -39.81
N PRO A 291 15.83 49.98 -40.46
CA PRO A 291 15.26 51.05 -41.26
C PRO A 291 14.23 50.52 -42.27
N LEU A 292 13.05 51.13 -42.24
CA LEU A 292 11.90 50.74 -43.04
C LEU A 292 12.21 50.99 -44.52
N ASN A 293 11.61 50.18 -45.39
CA ASN A 293 11.75 50.38 -46.82
C ASN A 293 11.34 51.82 -47.21
N ILE A 294 12.31 52.57 -47.76
CA ILE A 294 12.18 54.00 -48.07
C ILE A 294 11.09 54.33 -49.10
N ILE A 295 10.58 53.32 -49.83
CA ILE A 295 9.46 53.48 -50.78
C ILE A 295 8.12 52.93 -50.28
N SER A 296 8.02 52.57 -49.00
CA SER A 296 6.77 52.09 -48.43
C SER A 296 5.76 53.22 -48.20
N THR A 297 4.47 52.96 -48.35
CA THR A 297 3.40 53.91 -47.97
C THR A 297 2.59 53.44 -46.76
N LYS A 298 2.87 52.21 -46.31
CA LYS A 298 2.15 51.52 -45.24
C LYS A 298 3.08 50.56 -44.51
N VAL A 299 2.85 50.42 -43.22
CA VAL A 299 3.50 49.42 -42.35
C VAL A 299 2.46 48.57 -41.64
N SER A 300 2.88 47.39 -41.17
CA SER A 300 2.14 46.58 -40.23
C SER A 300 1.79 47.40 -39.00
N GLY A 301 0.52 47.37 -38.59
CA GLY A 301 0.06 48.04 -37.37
C GLY A 301 0.58 47.44 -36.07
N LYS A 302 1.38 46.36 -36.13
CA LYS A 302 1.95 45.69 -34.95
C LYS A 302 3.46 45.90 -34.92
N LEU A 303 3.91 46.80 -34.05
CA LEU A 303 5.30 46.83 -33.61
C LEU A 303 5.54 45.64 -32.68
N PRO A 304 6.61 44.83 -32.85
CA PRO A 304 6.94 43.80 -31.88
C PRO A 304 7.12 44.43 -30.50
N TRP A 305 6.37 43.93 -29.51
CA TRP A 305 6.23 44.57 -28.19
C TRP A 305 7.57 44.80 -27.46
N PHE A 306 8.61 44.02 -27.78
CA PHE A 306 9.94 44.09 -27.20
C PHE A 306 10.90 45.07 -27.90
N VAL A 307 10.46 45.79 -28.94
CA VAL A 307 11.26 46.83 -29.57
C VAL A 307 11.49 47.98 -28.59
N THR A 308 12.74 48.31 -28.33
CA THR A 308 13.14 49.39 -27.41
C THR A 308 13.78 50.58 -28.14
N ASN A 309 14.23 50.39 -29.38
CA ASN A 309 14.99 51.40 -30.11
C ASN A 309 14.39 51.59 -31.52
N LEU A 310 13.84 52.79 -31.74
CA LEU A 310 13.28 53.24 -33.02
C LEU A 310 14.22 54.17 -33.78
N ASP A 311 15.51 54.15 -33.45
CA ASP A 311 16.48 55.02 -34.09
C ASP A 311 16.49 54.75 -35.60
N GLU A 312 16.40 55.83 -36.38
CA GLU A 312 16.47 55.83 -37.85
C GLU A 312 15.37 55.03 -38.57
N ALA A 313 14.29 54.63 -37.88
CA ALA A 313 13.26 53.76 -38.45
C ALA A 313 12.69 54.24 -39.80
N PHE A 314 12.53 55.55 -39.97
CA PHE A 314 12.04 56.21 -41.20
C PHE A 314 13.03 57.27 -41.70
N TYR A 315 14.32 57.13 -41.39
CA TYR A 315 15.35 58.08 -41.82
C TYR A 315 15.39 58.18 -43.35
N LYS A 316 15.33 59.41 -43.89
CA LYS A 316 15.35 59.69 -45.34
C LYS A 316 14.29 58.94 -46.13
N HIS A 317 13.16 58.61 -45.52
CA HIS A 317 12.06 57.97 -46.21
C HIS A 317 11.47 58.91 -47.27
N ARG A 318 11.38 58.45 -48.52
CA ARG A 318 11.33 59.32 -49.72
C ARG A 318 9.96 59.44 -50.36
N ILE A 319 8.97 58.69 -49.89
CA ILE A 319 7.66 58.72 -50.54
C ILE A 319 6.81 59.78 -49.90
N GLU A 320 6.51 60.79 -50.70
CA GLU A 320 5.46 61.74 -50.42
C GLU A 320 4.11 61.07 -50.71
N PHE A 321 3.43 60.68 -49.64
CA PHE A 321 2.05 60.22 -49.69
C PHE A 321 1.28 61.06 -48.68
N PRO A 322 0.01 61.45 -48.95
CA PRO A 322 -0.74 62.32 -48.03
C PRO A 322 -0.78 61.81 -46.59
N PHE A 323 -0.75 60.48 -46.41
CA PHE A 323 -0.77 59.85 -45.11
C PHE A 323 -0.15 58.44 -45.11
N TYR A 324 0.76 58.16 -44.17
CA TYR A 324 1.38 56.85 -44.00
C TYR A 324 0.57 55.99 -43.02
N PHE A 325 0.06 54.86 -43.51
CA PHE A 325 -0.85 54.01 -42.74
C PHE A 325 -0.13 52.97 -41.86
N GLY A 326 -0.71 52.69 -40.70
CA GLY A 326 -0.32 51.61 -39.80
C GLY A 326 0.51 52.05 -38.59
N LEU A 327 1.21 53.19 -38.65
CA LEU A 327 2.01 53.70 -37.53
C LEU A 327 1.14 54.10 -36.32
N GLU A 328 -0.09 54.54 -36.57
CA GLU A 328 -1.02 55.00 -35.53
C GLU A 328 -1.34 53.92 -34.50
N ASN A 329 -1.16 52.64 -34.85
CA ASN A 329 -1.45 51.49 -34.00
C ASN A 329 -0.21 50.96 -33.26
N TRP A 330 0.96 51.55 -33.46
CA TRP A 330 2.18 51.11 -32.78
C TRP A 330 2.13 51.45 -31.29
N ASP A 331 2.28 50.42 -30.46
CA ASP A 331 2.57 50.60 -29.04
C ASP A 331 4.08 50.86 -28.86
N VAL A 332 4.41 52.11 -28.55
CA VAL A 332 5.80 52.56 -28.32
C VAL A 332 6.13 52.69 -26.84
N SER A 333 5.29 52.17 -25.93
CA SER A 333 5.50 52.36 -24.49
C SER A 333 6.81 51.74 -23.98
N ASN A 334 7.40 50.77 -24.70
CA ASN A 334 8.68 50.15 -24.35
C ASN A 334 9.89 50.83 -25.00
N VAL A 335 9.66 51.82 -25.87
CA VAL A 335 10.72 52.50 -26.61
C VAL A 335 11.46 53.47 -25.68
N THR A 336 12.79 53.39 -25.68
CA THR A 336 13.70 54.25 -24.93
C THR A 336 14.47 55.22 -25.82
N SER A 337 14.56 54.95 -27.12
CA SER A 337 15.29 55.78 -28.09
C SER A 337 14.50 55.98 -29.38
N MET A 338 14.40 57.23 -29.83
CA MET A 338 13.76 57.69 -31.07
C MET A 338 14.65 58.69 -31.82
N ASN A 339 15.97 58.47 -31.81
CA ASN A 339 16.90 59.36 -32.50
C ASN A 339 16.73 59.23 -34.01
N TRP A 340 16.61 60.35 -34.71
CA TRP A 340 16.53 60.41 -36.18
C TRP A 340 15.38 59.62 -36.79
N THR A 341 14.39 59.17 -36.00
CA THR A 341 13.33 58.26 -36.44
C THR A 341 12.62 58.74 -37.70
N PHE A 342 12.29 60.04 -37.80
CA PHE A 342 11.67 60.67 -38.97
C PHE A 342 12.56 61.74 -39.60
N SER A 343 13.87 61.72 -39.34
CA SER A 343 14.75 62.73 -39.90
C SER A 343 14.80 62.64 -41.43
N GLU A 344 14.71 63.80 -42.09
CA GLU A 344 14.68 63.95 -43.56
C GLU A 344 13.60 63.09 -44.23
N SER A 345 12.55 62.74 -43.47
CA SER A 345 11.47 61.87 -43.91
C SER A 345 10.31 62.66 -44.51
N LEU A 346 9.69 62.13 -45.57
CA LEU A 346 8.44 62.65 -46.12
C LEU A 346 7.20 61.99 -45.49
N VAL A 347 7.38 61.14 -44.47
CA VAL A 347 6.29 60.47 -43.77
C VAL A 347 5.43 61.48 -43.02
N ASN A 348 4.11 61.41 -43.24
CA ASN A 348 3.11 62.10 -42.43
C ASN A 348 2.12 61.08 -41.84
N ALA A 349 1.92 61.08 -40.52
CA ALA A 349 1.10 60.07 -39.83
C ALA A 349 0.47 60.61 -38.54
N PHE A 350 -0.60 59.96 -38.08
CA PHE A 350 -1.23 60.24 -36.78
C PHE A 350 -0.42 59.57 -35.66
N LEU A 351 0.46 60.35 -35.02
CA LEU A 351 1.33 59.85 -33.96
C LEU A 351 0.93 60.30 -32.54
N GLY A 352 -0.16 61.06 -32.40
CA GLY A 352 -0.60 61.61 -31.11
C GLY A 352 -1.02 60.57 -30.06
N GLY A 353 -1.26 59.32 -30.46
CA GLY A 353 -1.56 58.21 -29.54
C GLY A 353 -0.32 57.55 -28.91
N TRP A 354 0.88 57.91 -29.34
CA TRP A 354 2.12 57.29 -28.86
C TRP A 354 2.45 57.73 -27.43
N ASP A 355 2.62 56.75 -26.53
CA ASP A 355 3.10 56.99 -25.16
C ASP A 355 4.63 57.03 -25.13
N THR A 356 5.19 58.24 -25.16
CA THR A 356 6.64 58.46 -25.21
C THR A 356 7.29 58.64 -23.83
N ARG A 357 6.61 58.33 -22.72
CA ARG A 357 7.12 58.59 -21.35
C ARG A 357 8.42 57.86 -21.03
N ASN A 358 8.66 56.71 -21.65
CA ASN A 358 9.87 55.91 -21.46
C ASN A 358 11.02 56.31 -22.41
N VAL A 359 10.75 57.16 -23.40
CA VAL A 359 11.75 57.60 -24.37
C VAL A 359 12.67 58.63 -23.71
N LYS A 360 13.97 58.33 -23.75
CA LYS A 360 15.03 59.17 -23.17
C LYS A 360 15.74 59.99 -24.24
N TRP A 361 15.84 59.44 -25.44
CA TRP A 361 16.62 60.02 -26.54
C TRP A 361 15.73 60.39 -27.71
N PHE A 362 15.69 61.69 -28.04
CA PHE A 362 14.88 62.29 -29.12
C PHE A 362 15.74 63.12 -30.08
N GLN A 363 17.02 62.76 -30.23
CA GLN A 363 17.95 63.57 -31.03
C GLN A 363 17.50 63.53 -32.50
N ARG A 364 17.17 64.69 -33.07
CA ARG A 364 16.82 64.85 -34.49
C ARG A 364 15.66 63.99 -34.95
N THR A 365 14.74 63.63 -34.06
CA THR A 365 13.59 62.78 -34.38
C THR A 365 12.84 63.29 -35.61
N PHE A 366 12.66 64.60 -35.77
CA PHE A 366 11.96 65.20 -36.90
C PHE A 366 12.80 66.22 -37.67
N TRP A 367 14.13 66.12 -37.60
CA TRP A 367 15.01 67.06 -38.30
C TRP A 367 14.83 66.95 -39.82
N GLY A 368 14.37 68.02 -40.49
CA GLY A 368 14.11 68.02 -41.94
C GLY A 368 12.90 67.18 -42.39
N ALA A 369 11.99 66.81 -41.47
CA ALA A 369 10.72 66.14 -41.76
C ALA A 369 9.67 67.10 -42.37
N ASN A 370 9.91 67.58 -43.58
CA ASN A 370 9.22 68.75 -44.16
C ASN A 370 7.73 68.52 -44.50
N ARG A 371 7.25 67.29 -44.46
CA ARG A 371 5.85 66.92 -44.76
C ARG A 371 5.04 66.57 -43.51
N PHE A 372 5.68 66.41 -42.36
CA PHE A 372 4.99 65.97 -41.15
C PHE A 372 4.21 67.15 -40.53
N ASP A 373 2.89 67.00 -40.41
CA ASP A 373 2.00 67.96 -39.77
C ASP A 373 1.16 67.34 -38.63
N GLY A 374 1.40 66.07 -38.32
CA GLY A 374 0.67 65.31 -37.30
C GLY A 374 0.74 65.93 -35.90
N ASN A 375 -0.37 65.86 -35.17
CA ASN A 375 -0.44 66.32 -33.79
C ASN A 375 0.29 65.35 -32.85
N ILE A 376 1.34 65.85 -32.17
CA ILE A 376 2.13 65.14 -31.16
C ILE A 376 2.12 65.86 -29.80
N SER A 377 1.16 66.75 -29.56
CA SER A 377 1.07 67.57 -28.34
C SER A 377 1.01 66.77 -27.04
N SER A 378 0.58 65.51 -27.10
CA SER A 378 0.52 64.55 -26.01
C SER A 378 1.88 63.94 -25.63
N TRP A 379 2.91 64.07 -26.48
CA TRP A 379 4.18 63.39 -26.25
C TRP A 379 4.91 63.95 -25.02
N TRP A 380 5.44 63.04 -24.20
CA TRP A 380 6.29 63.36 -23.07
C TRP A 380 7.74 63.53 -23.52
N VAL A 381 8.15 64.77 -23.80
CA VAL A 381 9.48 65.11 -24.36
C VAL A 381 10.33 65.98 -23.43
N PHE A 382 10.17 65.82 -22.12
CA PHE A 382 10.87 66.65 -21.13
C PHE A 382 12.40 66.60 -21.29
N GLN A 383 12.94 65.42 -21.61
CA GLN A 383 14.37 65.17 -21.83
C GLN A 383 14.87 65.58 -23.24
N ALA A 384 13.97 65.91 -24.16
CA ALA A 384 14.37 66.30 -25.50
C ALA A 384 14.99 67.70 -25.50
N ASN A 385 16.12 67.86 -26.21
CA ASN A 385 16.67 69.17 -26.53
C ASN A 385 15.90 69.73 -27.73
N THR A 386 15.19 70.84 -27.53
CA THR A 386 14.33 71.49 -28.53
C THR A 386 15.03 71.73 -29.87
N TYR A 387 16.26 72.28 -29.85
CA TYR A 387 17.03 72.56 -31.05
C TYR A 387 17.31 71.28 -31.84
N LYS A 388 17.70 70.22 -31.14
CA LYS A 388 17.99 68.94 -31.78
C LYS A 388 16.74 68.19 -32.19
N PHE A 389 15.56 68.42 -31.60
CA PHE A 389 14.33 67.66 -31.91
C PHE A 389 13.74 67.99 -33.29
N VAL A 390 13.70 69.29 -33.63
CA VAL A 390 12.98 69.85 -34.80
C VAL A 390 13.90 70.66 -35.75
N THR A 391 14.86 71.42 -35.21
CA THR A 391 15.42 72.58 -35.95
C THR A 391 16.52 72.22 -36.95
N GLY A 392 16.41 72.77 -38.17
CA GLY A 392 17.41 72.66 -39.24
C GLY A 392 16.89 72.14 -40.59
N GLY A 393 15.58 72.25 -40.86
CA GLY A 393 15.06 71.90 -42.18
C GLY A 393 13.55 71.93 -42.36
N CYS A 394 12.73 71.90 -41.29
CA CYS A 394 11.26 71.79 -41.36
C CYS A 394 10.53 73.14 -41.49
N PRO A 395 10.13 73.59 -42.69
CA PRO A 395 9.43 74.88 -42.85
C PRO A 395 8.00 74.86 -42.31
N LEU A 396 7.29 73.72 -42.36
CA LEU A 396 5.89 73.64 -41.92
C LEU A 396 5.70 73.86 -40.42
N TRP A 397 6.75 73.67 -39.62
CA TRP A 397 6.72 73.94 -38.18
C TRP A 397 7.17 75.35 -37.82
N ALA A 398 7.36 76.22 -38.83
CA ALA A 398 7.57 77.65 -38.66
C ALA A 398 6.30 78.48 -38.96
N GLU A 399 5.21 77.85 -39.46
CA GLU A 399 3.90 78.46 -39.79
C GLU A 399 2.96 78.62 -38.56
N PRO A 400 2.21 79.73 -38.39
CA PRO A 400 1.52 80.12 -37.14
C PRO A 400 0.55 79.11 -36.48
N LEU A 401 0.22 77.99 -37.13
CA LEU A 401 -0.59 76.89 -36.58
C LEU A 401 0.20 75.81 -35.81
N TRP A 402 1.55 75.84 -35.82
CA TRP A 402 2.40 74.78 -35.24
C TRP A 402 2.33 74.66 -33.70
N THR A 403 1.94 75.73 -33.00
CA THR A 403 1.98 75.82 -31.52
C THR A 403 0.97 74.90 -30.80
N THR A 404 0.00 74.33 -31.54
CA THR A 404 -0.98 73.39 -30.99
C THR A 404 -0.63 71.93 -31.22
N ASN A 405 0.26 71.64 -32.19
CA ASN A 405 0.64 70.27 -32.56
C ASN A 405 1.94 69.80 -31.90
N LEU A 406 2.77 70.70 -31.35
CA LEU A 406 3.96 70.34 -30.59
C LEU A 406 3.67 70.13 -29.09
N PRO A 407 4.46 69.31 -28.38
CA PRO A 407 4.38 69.19 -26.93
C PRO A 407 4.59 70.53 -26.23
N HIS A 408 3.80 70.81 -25.19
CA HIS A 408 3.85 72.05 -24.43
C HIS A 408 5.27 72.43 -23.96
N THR A 409 6.06 71.44 -23.51
CA THR A 409 7.42 71.67 -23.00
C THR A 409 8.40 72.10 -24.08
N ILE A 410 8.19 71.67 -25.33
CA ILE A 410 8.98 72.13 -26.48
C ILE A 410 8.52 73.53 -26.87
N ARG A 411 7.21 73.76 -26.93
CA ARG A 411 6.61 75.07 -27.23
C ARG A 411 7.12 76.18 -26.30
N ALA A 412 7.02 75.99 -24.99
CA ALA A 412 7.47 76.99 -24.02
C ALA A 412 8.95 77.37 -24.19
N ARG A 413 9.80 76.39 -24.54
CA ARG A 413 11.23 76.63 -24.81
C ARG A 413 11.48 77.41 -26.11
N PHE A 414 10.59 77.32 -27.10
CA PHE A 414 10.65 78.16 -28.30
C PHE A 414 10.23 79.60 -27.95
N ASP A 415 9.12 79.76 -27.23
CA ASP A 415 8.58 81.07 -26.83
C ASP A 415 9.58 81.86 -25.96
N ASP A 416 10.26 81.20 -25.03
CA ASP A 416 11.24 81.82 -24.12
C ASP A 416 12.58 82.18 -24.79
N SER A 417 12.89 81.54 -25.93
CA SER A 417 14.20 81.69 -26.59
C SER A 417 14.34 82.95 -27.43
N GLY A 418 13.29 83.76 -27.57
CA GLY A 418 13.31 84.98 -28.40
C GLY A 418 13.50 84.72 -29.90
N PHE A 419 13.40 83.46 -30.34
CA PHE A 419 13.57 83.05 -31.73
C PHE A 419 12.34 83.42 -32.56
N ILE A 420 12.24 84.70 -32.93
CA ILE A 420 11.56 85.16 -34.15
C ILE A 420 12.65 85.40 -35.19
N GLU A 421 13.38 84.36 -35.58
CA GLU A 421 14.01 84.35 -36.90
C GLU A 421 13.68 83.03 -37.56
N ALA A 422 12.74 83.10 -38.51
CA ALA A 422 12.62 82.10 -39.55
C ALA A 422 14.03 81.82 -40.09
N SER A 423 14.43 80.55 -40.07
CA SER A 423 15.67 80.10 -40.68
C SER A 423 15.82 80.74 -42.08
N PRO A 424 16.99 81.30 -42.44
CA PRO A 424 17.20 81.94 -43.74
C PRO A 424 17.02 81.00 -44.94
N TYR A 425 16.77 79.71 -44.72
CA TYR A 425 16.49 78.72 -45.75
C TYR A 425 15.04 78.71 -46.28
N ILE A 426 14.11 79.51 -45.74
CA ILE A 426 12.70 79.51 -46.20
C ILE A 426 12.43 80.58 -47.29
N LYS A 427 13.40 81.45 -47.61
CA LYS A 427 13.20 82.52 -48.61
C LYS A 427 13.56 82.19 -50.05
N ALA A 428 13.85 80.94 -50.39
CA ALA A 428 14.13 80.57 -51.78
C ALA A 428 13.59 79.17 -52.12
N HIS A 429 12.30 79.08 -52.42
CA HIS A 429 11.74 78.37 -53.58
C HIS A 429 10.26 78.69 -53.77
#